data_AF-A0A136K395-F1
#
_entry.id   AF-A0A136K395-F1
#
_cell.length_a   1.000
_cell.length_b   1.000
_cell.length_c   1.000
_cell.angle_alpha   90.00
_cell.angle_beta   90.00
_cell.angle_gamma   90.00
#
_symmetry.space_group_name_H-M   'P 1'
#
loop_
_entity.id
_entity.type
_entity.pdbx_description
1 polymer ?
#
loop_
_entity_poly.entity_id
_entity_poly.type
_entity_poly.pdbx_seq_one_letter_code
_entity_poly.pdbx_strand_id
1 'polypeptide(L)' 'MATTLSKTTSAKQPVRVLVVDDSAFMRKSLTTMLEEGKQIKVVGVARNGEEAIQQVLQ' A
#
# COMPACT_ATOMS: atom_id res chain seq x y z
N MET A 1 -24.79 -36.48 7.55
CA MET A 1 -23.33 -36.46 7.33
C MET A 1 -23.00 -35.17 6.62
N ALA A 2 -21.97 -34.48 7.13
CA ALA A 2 -21.57 -33.13 6.77
C ALA A 2 -21.26 -32.97 5.28
N THR A 3 -21.45 -31.77 4.73
CA THR A 3 -20.31 -30.93 4.27
C THR A 3 -20.82 -29.50 4.09
N THR A 4 -20.65 -28.67 5.11
CA THR A 4 -20.81 -27.22 5.03
C THR A 4 -19.71 -26.68 4.13
N LEU A 5 -20.05 -26.04 3.01
CA LEU A 5 -19.09 -25.26 2.22
C LEU A 5 -18.68 -24.03 3.04
N SER A 6 -17.60 -24.18 3.80
CA SER A 6 -16.90 -23.08 4.45
C SER A 6 -16.31 -22.20 3.35
N LYS A 7 -17.08 -21.20 2.93
CA LYS A 7 -16.59 -20.05 2.16
C LYS A 7 -15.46 -19.44 2.98
N THR A 8 -14.22 -19.77 2.62
CA THR A 8 -13.03 -19.26 3.29
C THR A 8 -13.03 -17.77 3.05
N THR A 9 -13.37 -16.98 4.06
CA THR A 9 -13.16 -15.53 4.07
C THR A 9 -11.65 -15.30 3.97
N SER A 10 -11.11 -15.27 2.75
CA SER A 10 -9.74 -14.86 2.51
C SER A 10 -9.64 -13.42 3.03
N ALA A 11 -9.02 -13.24 4.19
CA ALA A 11 -8.78 -11.92 4.74
C ALA A 11 -8.06 -11.10 3.67
N LYS A 12 -8.73 -10.08 3.14
CA LYS A 12 -8.23 -9.28 2.01
C LYS A 12 -6.93 -8.61 2.45
N GLN A 13 -5.80 -9.09 1.93
CA GLN A 13 -4.49 -8.50 2.21
C GLN A 13 -4.48 -7.03 1.75
N PRO A 14 -3.84 -6.12 2.50
CA PRO A 14 -3.79 -4.71 2.15
C PRO A 14 -3.03 -4.51 0.83
N VAL A 15 -3.52 -3.59 0.01
CA VAL A 15 -2.84 -3.16 -1.22
C VAL A 15 -1.57 -2.40 -0.83
N ARG A 16 -0.42 -2.83 -1.35
CA ARG A 16 0.88 -2.18 -1.10
C ARG A 16 1.07 -1.04 -2.10
N VAL A 17 1.39 0.16 -1.62
CA VAL A 17 1.55 1.37 -2.43
C VAL A 17 2.89 2.05 -2.14
N LEU A 18 3.55 2.54 -3.19
CA LEU A 18 4.71 3.44 -3.13
C LEU A 18 4.24 4.83 -3.57
N VAL A 19 4.43 5.86 -2.74
CA VAL A 19 4.03 7.24 -3.06
C VAL A 19 5.20 7.98 -3.71
N VAL A 20 4.99 8.57 -4.88
CA VAL A 20 6.00 9.33 -5.63
C VAL A 20 5.50 10.74 -5.88
N ASP A 21 6.17 11.74 -5.30
CA ASP A 21 5.79 13.16 -5.42
C ASP A 21 7.01 14.04 -5.10
N ASP A 22 7.16 15.19 -5.76
CA ASP A 22 8.30 16.10 -5.59
C ASP A 22 8.26 16.91 -4.28
N SER A 23 7.07 17.04 -3.68
CA SER A 23 6.81 17.87 -2.51
C SER A 23 6.80 17.02 -1.22
N ALA A 24 7.70 17.34 -0.28
CA ALA A 24 7.81 16.59 0.98
C ALA A 24 6.52 16.63 1.82
N PHE A 25 5.81 17.76 1.79
CA PHE A 25 4.51 17.91 2.45
C PHE A 25 3.46 16.96 1.83
N MET A 26 3.38 16.91 0.50
CA MET A 26 2.39 16.07 -0.19
C MET A 26 2.65 14.58 0.01
N ARG A 27 3.92 14.14 0.00
CA ARG A 27 4.26 12.75 0.36
C ARG A 27 3.75 12.38 1.75
N LYS A 28 3.90 13.28 2.74
CA LYS A 28 3.43 13.04 4.10
C LYS A 28 1.91 13.01 4.18
N SER A 29 1.23 13.98 3.58
CA SER A 29 -0.24 14.08 3.54
C SER A 29 -0.86 12.85 2.86
N LEU A 30 -0.38 12.46 1.68
CA LEU A 30 -0.85 11.28 0.96
C LEU A 30 -0.60 9.99 1.74
N THR A 31 0.57 9.86 2.36
CA THR A 31 0.87 8.69 3.21
C THR A 31 -0.13 8.58 4.35
N THR A 32 -0.38 9.67 5.08
CA THR A 32 -1.35 9.69 6.17
C THR A 32 -2.75 9.33 5.68
N MET A 33 -3.24 9.95 4.59
CA MET A 33 -4.57 9.67 4.04
C MET A 33 -4.72 8.22 3.57
N LEU A 34 -3.70 7.65 2.92
CA LEU A 34 -3.74 6.27 2.43
C LEU A 34 -3.70 5.24 3.56
N GLU A 35 -3.05 5.57 4.69
CA GLU A 35 -2.93 4.68 5.84
C GLU A 35 -4.07 4.78 6.87
N GLU A 36 -5.06 5.67 6.65
CA GLU A 36 -6.22 5.85 7.55
C GLU A 36 -7.08 4.57 7.72
N GLY A 37 -6.95 3.58 6.82
CA GLY A 37 -7.64 2.30 6.89
C GLY A 37 -6.73 1.09 6.69
N LYS A 38 -7.23 -0.11 7.01
CA LYS A 38 -6.49 -1.38 6.83
C LYS A 38 -6.43 -1.90 5.39
N GLN A 39 -6.94 -1.13 4.43
CA GLN A 39 -7.06 -1.56 3.03
C GLN A 39 -5.79 -1.28 2.21
N ILE A 40 -5.02 -0.26 2.61
CA ILE A 40 -3.82 0.17 1.92
C ILE A 40 -2.67 0.18 2.93
N LYS A 41 -1.49 -0.23 2.47
CA LYS A 41 -0.25 -0.15 3.21
C LYS A 41 0.75 0.62 2.36
N VAL A 42 1.20 1.77 2.85
CA VAL A 42 2.29 2.48 2.19
C VAL A 42 3.60 1.77 2.54
N VAL A 43 4.34 1.32 1.54
CA VAL A 43 5.57 0.52 1.71
C VAL A 43 6.84 1.31 1.42
N GLY A 44 6.69 2.54 0.95
CA GLY A 44 7.80 3.46 0.68
C GLY A 44 7.29 4.80 0.19
N VAL A 45 8.20 5.76 0.14
CA VAL A 45 8.00 7.08 -0.46
C VAL A 45 9.22 7.44 -1.28
N ALA A 46 9.05 8.10 -2.42
CA ALA A 46 10.14 8.54 -3.29
C ALA A 46 9.92 9.99 -3.71
N ARG A 47 11.00 10.78 -3.82
CA ARG A 47 10.91 12.20 -4.22
C ARG A 47 10.87 12.41 -5.73
N ASN A 48 11.15 11.36 -6.51
CA ASN A 48 11.15 11.39 -7.97
C ASN A 48 11.06 9.96 -8.53
N GLY A 49 10.95 9.86 -9.86
CA GLY A 49 10.83 8.57 -10.55
C GLY A 49 12.07 7.68 -10.46
N GLU A 50 13.28 8.25 -10.42
CA GLU A 50 14.52 7.47 -10.32
C GLU A 50 14.60 6.73 -8.97
N GLU A 51 14.36 7.44 -7.87
CA GLU A 51 14.29 6.86 -6.52
C GLU A 51 13.16 5.82 -6.43
N ALA A 52 12.01 6.07 -7.08
CA ALA A 52 10.91 5.14 -7.09
C ALA A 52 11.27 3.82 -7.79
N ILE A 53 11.92 3.88 -8.95
CA ILE A 53 12.38 2.69 -9.68
C ILE A 53 13.40 1.92 -8.85
N GLN A 54 14.36 2.61 -8.21
CA GLN A 54 15.33 1.98 -7.33
C GLN A 54 14.65 1.23 -6.17
N GLN A 55 13.60 1.79 -5.56
CA GLN A 55 12.85 1.13 -4.49
C GLN A 55 12.01 -0.06 -4.95
N VAL A 56 11.53 -0.05 -6.20
CA VAL A 56 10.72 -1.16 -6.76
C VAL A 56 11.58 -2.36 -7.17
N LEU A 57 12.84 -2.15 -7.51
CA LEU A 57 13.76 -3.19 -7.97
C LEU A 57 14.54 -3.90 -6.83
N GLN A 58 14.46 -3.41 -5.59
CA GLN A 58 15.01 -4.06 -4.39
C GLN A 58 14.07 -5.14 -3.85
#